data_AF-A0A536U0W1-F1
#
_entry.id   AF-A0A536U0W1-F1
#
_cell.length_a   1.000
_cell.length_b   1.000
_cell.length_c   1.000
_cell.angle_alpha   90.00
_cell.angle_beta   90.00
_cell.angle_gamma   90.00
#
_symmetry.space_group_name_H-M   'P 1'
#
loop_
_entity.id
_entity.type
_entity.pdbx_description
1 polymer ?
#
loop_
_entity_poly.entity_id
_entity_poly.type
_entity_poly.pdbx_seq_one_letter_code
_entity_poly.pdbx_strand_id
1 'polypeptide(L)'
;MRLILLGPPGAGKGTQAAFVTEVYKIPQISTGDMLRCAVKAGTPLGLAAKKVMDSGALCSDDIIIDLVLDRLKQPDCAHGYLFDGFPRTIPQAEAMKNAPVPLDYVLEIDVPDAFIVERMSGRRVHPASGRTYHVKFNPPNVAGRDDVTGEPLIQRDDDKEETVLKRLAVYHQQTEPLVAYYDNWSASGDP
;
A
#
# COMPACT_ATOMS: atom_id res chain seq x y z
N MET A 1 6.09 17.87 6.12
CA MET A 1 5.59 16.65 6.78
C MET A 1 5.94 15.46 5.92
N ARG A 2 6.77 14.55 6.42
CA ARG A 2 7.35 13.42 5.70
C ARG A 2 7.09 12.18 6.54
N LEU A 3 6.26 11.25 6.07
CA LEU A 3 5.89 10.11 6.90
C LEU A 3 5.76 8.81 6.14
N ILE A 4 5.85 7.71 6.89
CA ILE A 4 5.56 6.36 6.45
C ILE A 4 4.30 5.87 7.14
N LEU A 5 3.40 5.23 6.40
CA LEU A 5 2.33 4.42 6.95
C LEU A 5 2.72 2.94 6.89
N LEU A 6 2.98 2.35 8.06
CA LEU A 6 3.17 0.92 8.25
C LEU A 6 1.85 0.25 8.66
N GLY A 7 1.81 -1.06 8.47
CA GLY A 7 0.68 -1.89 8.83
C GLY A 7 0.39 -2.96 7.78
N PRO A 8 -0.35 -4.01 8.15
CA PRO A 8 -0.58 -5.16 7.28
C PRO A 8 -1.42 -4.82 6.04
N PRO A 9 -1.36 -5.67 4.98
CA PRO A 9 -2.21 -5.51 3.81
C PRO A 9 -3.65 -5.43 4.25
N GLY A 10 -4.36 -4.41 3.80
CA GLY A 10 -5.74 -4.24 4.21
C GLY A 10 -5.96 -3.80 5.66
N ALA A 11 -5.00 -3.15 6.33
CA ALA A 11 -5.24 -2.45 7.60
C ALA A 11 -6.05 -1.15 7.46
N GLY A 12 -6.25 -0.65 6.24
CA GLY A 12 -6.89 0.66 6.01
C GLY A 12 -5.92 1.82 5.78
N LYS A 13 -4.62 1.55 5.57
CA LYS A 13 -3.58 2.55 5.26
C LYS A 13 -4.01 3.57 4.20
N GLY A 14 -4.48 3.12 3.03
CA GLY A 14 -4.89 4.02 1.96
C GLY A 14 -6.02 5.00 2.33
N THR A 15 -6.93 4.60 3.23
CA THR A 15 -7.99 5.50 3.74
C THR A 15 -7.38 6.60 4.61
N GLN A 16 -6.47 6.24 5.51
CA GLN A 16 -5.77 7.22 6.35
C GLN A 16 -4.82 8.07 5.52
N ALA A 17 -4.15 7.50 4.51
CA ALA A 17 -3.29 8.21 3.58
C ALA A 17 -4.05 9.32 2.86
N ALA A 18 -5.24 9.02 2.32
CA ALA A 18 -6.07 10.02 1.64
C ALA A 18 -6.43 11.18 2.59
N PHE A 19 -6.82 10.88 3.83
CA PHE A 19 -7.10 11.91 4.83
C PHE A 19 -5.86 12.78 5.14
N VAL A 20 -4.71 12.15 5.43
CA VAL A 20 -3.47 12.87 5.78
C VAL A 20 -2.98 13.73 4.61
N THR A 21 -3.00 13.20 3.39
CA THR A 21 -2.57 13.94 2.20
C THR A 21 -3.47 15.12 1.88
N GLU A 22 -4.78 14.98 2.10
CA GLU A 22 -5.73 16.10 1.96
C GLU A 22 -5.49 17.19 3.00
N VAL A 23 -5.27 16.82 4.27
CA VAL A 23 -5.08 17.78 5.38
C VAL A 23 -3.76 18.51 5.24
N TYR A 24 -2.66 17.80 5.02
CA TYR A 24 -1.31 18.36 5.01
C TYR A 24 -0.83 18.80 3.62
N LYS A 25 -1.64 18.59 2.57
CA LYS A 25 -1.32 18.97 1.18
C LYS A 25 0.01 18.40 0.70
N ILE A 26 0.25 17.12 1.00
CA ILE A 26 1.42 16.36 0.56
C ILE A 26 0.98 15.20 -0.35
N PRO A 27 1.79 14.78 -1.34
CA PRO A 27 1.44 13.66 -2.21
C PRO A 27 1.52 12.32 -1.49
N GLN A 28 0.62 11.40 -1.86
CA GLN A 28 0.70 9.99 -1.49
C GLN A 28 1.63 9.28 -2.49
N ILE A 29 2.71 8.70 -2.00
CA ILE A 29 3.62 7.84 -2.76
C ILE A 29 3.27 6.39 -2.42
N SER A 30 2.41 5.80 -3.25
CA SER A 30 1.96 4.41 -3.13
C SER A 30 2.64 3.54 -4.18
N THR A 31 3.59 2.72 -3.77
CA THR A 31 4.29 1.78 -4.68
C THR A 31 3.29 0.83 -5.34
N GLY A 32 2.24 0.42 -4.62
CA GLY A 32 1.18 -0.41 -5.16
C GLY A 32 0.42 0.28 -6.31
N ASP A 33 0.07 1.56 -6.17
CA ASP A 33 -0.62 2.29 -7.24
C ASP A 33 0.31 2.62 -8.41
N MET A 34 1.55 3.01 -8.13
CA MET A 34 2.56 3.24 -9.16
C MET A 34 2.76 1.99 -10.04
N LEU A 35 2.89 0.82 -9.41
CA LEU A 35 2.99 -0.46 -10.13
C LEU A 35 1.72 -0.80 -10.90
N ARG A 36 0.52 -0.62 -10.31
CA ARG A 36 -0.76 -0.84 -11.02
C ARG A 36 -0.92 0.07 -12.25
N CYS A 37 -0.53 1.34 -12.13
CA CYS A 37 -0.50 2.28 -13.24
C CYS A 37 0.48 1.83 -14.33
N ALA A 38 1.68 1.38 -13.94
CA ALA A 38 2.68 0.85 -14.86
C ALA A 38 2.20 -0.41 -15.59
N VAL A 39 1.48 -1.31 -14.90
CA VAL A 39 0.82 -2.51 -15.47
C VAL A 39 -0.23 -2.10 -16.49
N LYS A 40 -1.12 -1.16 -16.12
CA LYS A 40 -2.19 -0.66 -17.01
C LYS A 40 -1.64 0.01 -18.27
N ALA A 41 -0.53 0.74 -18.13
CA ALA A 41 0.16 1.39 -19.24
C ALA A 41 0.98 0.42 -20.11
N GLY A 42 1.10 -0.85 -19.72
CA GLY A 42 1.85 -1.86 -20.49
C GLY A 42 3.37 -1.61 -20.53
N THR A 43 3.91 -0.87 -19.56
CA THR A 43 5.36 -0.60 -19.50
C THR A 43 6.14 -1.89 -19.22
N PRO A 44 7.43 -1.98 -19.62
CA PRO A 44 8.27 -3.14 -19.31
C PRO A 44 8.30 -3.47 -17.80
N LEU A 45 8.41 -2.43 -16.97
CA LEU A 45 8.34 -2.54 -15.51
C LEU A 45 7.00 -3.12 -15.04
N GLY A 46 5.89 -2.58 -15.55
CA GLY A 46 4.55 -3.03 -15.20
C GLY A 46 4.30 -4.50 -15.56
N LEU A 47 4.74 -4.93 -16.75
CA LEU A 47 4.58 -6.32 -17.20
C LEU A 47 5.35 -7.31 -16.30
N ALA A 48 6.55 -6.93 -15.86
CA ALA A 48 7.34 -7.73 -14.92
C ALA A 48 6.69 -7.77 -13.53
N ALA A 49 6.22 -6.62 -13.04
CA ALA A 49 5.58 -6.50 -11.72
C ALA A 49 4.26 -7.28 -11.63
N LYS A 50 3.48 -7.33 -12.71
CA LYS A 50 2.16 -8.01 -12.73
C LYS A 50 2.23 -9.43 -12.21
N LYS A 51 3.17 -10.25 -12.71
CA LYS A 51 3.30 -11.67 -12.32
C LYS A 51 3.60 -11.84 -10.83
N VAL A 52 4.40 -10.94 -10.27
CA VAL A 52 4.79 -10.96 -8.86
C VAL A 52 3.63 -10.52 -7.97
N MET A 53 2.89 -9.49 -8.38
CA MET A 53 1.73 -9.00 -7.66
C MET A 53 0.59 -10.03 -7.63
N ASP A 54 0.34 -10.70 -8.76
CA ASP A 54 -0.70 -11.73 -8.88
C ASP A 54 -0.45 -12.93 -7.95
N SER A 55 0.81 -13.22 -7.61
CA SER A 55 1.16 -14.31 -6.67
C SER A 55 1.17 -13.89 -5.19
N GLY A 56 0.97 -12.60 -4.91
CA GLY A 56 1.03 -12.04 -3.56
C GLY A 56 2.45 -11.79 -3.04
N ALA A 57 3.48 -11.91 -3.88
CA ALA A 57 4.87 -11.65 -3.53
C ALA A 57 5.23 -10.14 -3.63
N LEU A 58 6.39 -9.77 -3.08
CA LEU A 58 6.96 -8.43 -3.23
C LEU A 58 7.81 -8.33 -4.50
N CYS A 59 7.73 -7.19 -5.19
CA CYS A 59 8.65 -6.85 -6.27
C CYS A 59 10.07 -6.61 -5.72
N SER A 60 11.07 -6.71 -6.60
CA SER A 60 12.49 -6.52 -6.26
C SER A 60 12.73 -5.16 -5.59
N ASP A 61 13.54 -5.16 -4.52
CA ASP A 61 13.88 -3.96 -3.75
C ASP A 61 14.50 -2.88 -4.64
N ASP A 62 15.50 -3.22 -5.46
CA ASP A 62 16.20 -2.28 -6.36
C ASP A 62 15.22 -1.49 -7.25
N ILE A 63 14.27 -2.21 -7.84
CA ILE A 63 13.25 -1.63 -8.73
C ILE A 63 12.36 -0.64 -7.97
N ILE A 64 11.96 -0.99 -6.75
CA ILE A 64 11.06 -0.16 -5.95
C ILE A 64 11.80 1.06 -5.40
N ILE A 65 13.04 0.90 -4.97
CA ILE A 65 13.89 1.99 -4.49
C ILE A 65 14.08 3.02 -5.61
N ASP A 66 14.50 2.60 -6.80
CA ASP A 66 14.69 3.51 -7.94
C ASP A 66 13.40 4.26 -8.30
N LEU A 67 12.27 3.54 -8.33
CA LEU A 67 10.96 4.10 -8.62
C LEU A 67 10.56 5.19 -7.60
N VAL A 68 10.85 4.96 -6.32
CA VAL A 68 10.55 5.91 -5.24
C VAL A 68 11.51 7.11 -5.27
N LEU A 69 12.81 6.88 -5.42
CA LEU A 69 13.81 7.95 -5.47
C LEU A 69 13.58 8.88 -6.66
N ASP A 70 13.13 8.35 -7.81
CA ASP A 70 12.75 9.19 -8.94
C ASP A 70 11.48 10.00 -8.65
N ARG A 71 10.47 9.38 -8.01
CA ARG A 71 9.22 10.05 -7.64
C ARG A 71 9.42 11.23 -6.69
N LEU A 72 10.38 11.13 -5.78
CA LEU A 72 10.71 12.18 -4.81
C LEU A 72 11.32 13.45 -5.44
N LYS A 73 11.84 13.37 -6.68
CA LYS A 73 12.39 14.53 -7.40
C LYS A 73 11.31 15.44 -7.96
N GLN A 74 10.05 15.01 -7.98
CA GLN A 74 8.96 15.79 -8.54
C GLN A 74 8.63 17.00 -7.65
N PRO A 75 8.22 18.14 -8.24
CA PRO A 75 8.02 19.39 -7.48
C PRO A 75 6.98 19.30 -6.36
N ASP A 76 6.00 18.42 -6.49
CA ASP A 76 4.95 18.25 -5.49
C ASP A 76 5.43 17.58 -4.20
N CYS A 77 6.60 16.92 -4.21
CA CYS A 77 7.25 16.36 -3.02
C CYS A 77 8.07 17.38 -2.22
N ALA A 78 8.24 18.61 -2.70
CA ALA A 78 9.13 19.60 -2.09
C ALA A 78 8.73 19.97 -0.64
N HIS A 79 7.44 19.93 -0.33
CA HIS A 79 6.91 20.28 0.99
C HIS A 79 6.63 19.07 1.90
N GLY A 80 6.88 17.86 1.39
CA GLY A 80 6.64 16.63 2.11
C GLY A 80 6.05 15.54 1.22
N TYR A 81 5.79 14.39 1.83
CA TYR A 81 5.27 13.20 1.17
C TYR A 81 4.81 12.19 2.22
N LEU A 82 3.90 11.31 1.80
CA LEU A 82 3.46 10.18 2.58
C LEU A 82 3.77 8.90 1.81
N PHE A 83 4.59 8.02 2.37
CA PHE A 83 4.78 6.69 1.82
C PHE A 83 3.68 5.74 2.29
N ASP A 84 2.95 5.16 1.34
CA ASP A 84 1.93 4.14 1.58
C ASP A 84 2.39 2.79 1.04
N GLY A 85 2.73 1.87 1.96
CA GLY A 85 3.24 0.56 1.61
C GLY A 85 4.65 0.58 1.04
N PHE A 86 5.47 1.53 1.48
CA PHE A 86 6.92 1.56 1.32
C PHE A 86 7.56 2.24 2.54
N PRO A 87 8.71 1.76 3.03
CA PRO A 87 9.36 0.50 2.66
C PRO A 87 8.59 -0.73 3.16
N ARG A 88 8.95 -1.89 2.61
CA ARG A 88 8.39 -3.21 2.98
C ARG A 88 9.44 -4.21 3.45
N THR A 89 10.71 -3.88 3.30
CA THR A 89 11.85 -4.70 3.70
C THR A 89 12.90 -3.81 4.36
N ILE A 90 13.73 -4.40 5.24
CA ILE A 90 14.86 -3.68 5.86
C ILE A 90 15.82 -3.09 4.81
N PRO A 91 16.21 -3.82 3.74
CA PRO A 91 17.05 -3.23 2.68
C PRO A 91 16.47 -1.97 2.05
N GLN A 92 15.15 -1.90 1.84
CA GLN A 92 14.51 -0.67 1.35
C GLN A 92 14.62 0.48 2.36
N ALA A 93 14.42 0.22 3.66
CA ALA A 93 14.56 1.24 4.70
C ALA A 93 16.01 1.74 4.81
N GLU A 94 16.99 0.84 4.75
CA GLU A 94 18.42 1.18 4.70
C GLU A 94 18.78 2.01 3.46
N ALA A 95 18.23 1.65 2.29
CA ALA A 95 18.44 2.43 1.08
C ALA A 95 17.90 3.86 1.21
N MET A 96 16.75 4.05 1.86
CA MET A 96 16.22 5.39 2.16
C MET A 96 17.12 6.16 3.12
N LYS A 97 17.62 5.51 4.18
CA LYS A 97 18.54 6.11 5.15
C LYS A 97 19.83 6.56 4.47
N ASN A 98 20.38 5.76 3.56
CA ASN A 98 21.59 6.07 2.81
C ASN A 98 21.39 7.10 1.67
N ALA A 99 20.16 7.24 1.16
CA ALA A 99 19.79 8.20 0.11
C ALA A 99 19.31 9.56 0.68
N PRO A 100 19.86 9.97 1.83
CA PRO A 100 19.24 10.78 2.90
C PRO A 100 17.82 11.27 2.59
N VAL A 101 16.85 10.35 2.56
CA VAL A 101 15.43 10.69 2.41
C VAL A 101 14.90 11.07 3.79
N PRO A 102 14.63 12.36 4.07
CA PRO A 102 14.31 12.77 5.42
C PRO A 102 12.90 12.30 5.85
N LEU A 103 12.76 11.94 7.12
CA LEU A 103 11.54 11.34 7.65
C LEU A 103 11.19 11.98 9.00
N ASP A 104 9.93 12.39 9.16
CA ASP A 104 9.44 13.01 10.39
C ASP A 104 8.70 11.99 11.27
N TYR A 105 7.91 11.09 10.67
CA TYR A 105 7.06 10.14 11.41
C TYR A 105 6.98 8.77 10.73
N VAL A 106 6.91 7.72 11.55
CA VAL A 106 6.46 6.40 11.16
C VAL A 106 5.19 6.10 11.94
N LEU A 107 4.08 5.89 11.23
CA LEU A 107 2.80 5.60 11.84
C LEU A 107 2.43 4.16 11.51
N GLU A 108 2.32 3.33 12.52
CA GLU A 108 1.82 1.97 12.38
C GLU A 108 0.31 1.91 12.59
N ILE A 109 -0.39 1.26 11.66
CA ILE A 109 -1.79 0.87 11.82
C ILE A 109 -1.83 -0.61 12.19
N ASP A 110 -2.01 -0.89 13.47
CA ASP A 110 -2.15 -2.25 14.00
C ASP A 110 -3.60 -2.74 13.88
N VAL A 111 -3.77 -3.89 13.23
CA VAL A 111 -5.06 -4.55 13.04
C VAL A 111 -4.84 -6.07 13.09
N PRO A 112 -5.59 -6.81 13.94
CA PRO A 112 -5.51 -8.26 13.97
C PRO A 112 -5.85 -8.94 12.62
N ASP A 113 -5.08 -9.96 12.26
CA ASP A 113 -5.22 -10.74 11.02
C ASP A 113 -6.64 -11.21 10.71
N ALA A 114 -7.36 -11.70 11.73
CA ALA A 114 -8.72 -12.17 11.58
C ALA A 114 -9.64 -11.09 10.99
N PHE A 115 -9.49 -9.84 11.43
CA PHE A 115 -10.25 -8.72 10.88
C PHE A 115 -9.79 -8.35 9.48
N ILE A 116 -8.52 -8.52 9.16
CA ILE A 116 -7.98 -8.25 7.83
C ILE A 116 -8.55 -9.24 6.81
N VAL A 117 -8.54 -10.53 7.14
CA VAL A 117 -9.09 -11.59 6.30
C VAL A 117 -10.57 -11.34 6.04
N GLU A 118 -11.35 -11.06 7.08
CA GLU A 118 -12.78 -10.74 6.94
C GLU A 118 -12.98 -9.50 6.05
N ARG A 119 -12.19 -8.44 6.29
CA ARG A 119 -12.32 -7.17 5.59
C ARG A 119 -11.94 -7.26 4.11
N MET A 120 -10.89 -8.00 3.78
CA MET A 120 -10.41 -8.13 2.40
C MET A 120 -11.27 -9.11 1.60
N SER A 121 -11.62 -10.26 2.16
CA SER A 121 -12.46 -11.27 1.48
C SER A 121 -13.88 -10.76 1.21
N GLY A 122 -14.38 -9.86 2.06
CA GLY A 122 -15.69 -9.24 1.89
C GLY A 122 -15.74 -8.09 0.87
N ARG A 123 -14.59 -7.58 0.39
CA ARG A 123 -14.54 -6.43 -0.52
C ARG A 123 -15.05 -6.78 -1.92
N ARG A 124 -15.82 -5.85 -2.49
CA ARG A 124 -16.30 -5.91 -3.87
C ARG A 124 -16.01 -4.58 -4.56
N VAL A 125 -15.75 -4.62 -5.86
CA VAL A 125 -15.40 -3.43 -6.65
C VAL A 125 -16.20 -3.42 -7.92
N HIS A 126 -16.72 -2.25 -8.29
CA HIS A 126 -17.29 -1.99 -9.60
C HIS A 126 -16.15 -1.58 -10.56
N PRO A 127 -15.75 -2.41 -11.54
CA PRO A 127 -14.54 -2.19 -12.33
C PRO A 127 -14.51 -0.85 -13.08
N ALA A 128 -15.65 -0.46 -13.67
CA ALA A 128 -15.72 0.72 -14.53
C ALA A 128 -15.53 2.03 -13.75
N SER A 129 -16.03 2.09 -12.51
CA SER A 129 -16.00 3.31 -11.69
C SER A 129 -14.95 3.30 -10.59
N GLY A 130 -14.45 2.13 -10.20
CA GLY A 130 -13.62 1.97 -9.01
C GLY A 130 -14.37 2.00 -7.68
N ARG A 131 -15.70 2.22 -7.66
CA ARG A 131 -16.52 2.18 -6.42
C ARG A 131 -16.33 0.85 -5.69
N THR A 132 -16.28 0.93 -4.36
CA THR A 132 -16.01 -0.21 -3.49
C THR A 132 -17.17 -0.48 -2.54
N TYR A 133 -17.46 -1.75 -2.31
CA TYR A 133 -18.47 -2.24 -1.38
C TYR A 133 -17.85 -3.30 -0.47
N HIS A 134 -18.56 -3.66 0.60
CA HIS A 134 -18.22 -4.79 1.45
C HIS A 134 -19.47 -5.57 1.81
N VAL A 135 -19.49 -6.88 1.63
CA VAL A 135 -20.67 -7.74 1.86
C VAL A 135 -21.29 -7.72 3.27
N LYS A 136 -20.66 -7.01 4.23
CA LYS A 136 -21.05 -6.94 5.64
C LYS A 136 -21.03 -5.50 6.15
N PHE A 137 -19.89 -4.81 5.97
CA PHE A 137 -19.69 -3.46 6.52
C PHE A 137 -20.22 -2.33 5.62
N ASN A 138 -20.39 -2.58 4.32
CA ASN A 138 -20.90 -1.61 3.36
C ASN A 138 -21.57 -2.33 2.19
N PRO A 139 -22.66 -3.09 2.44
CA PRO A 139 -23.27 -3.94 1.43
C PRO A 139 -23.89 -3.08 0.32
N PRO A 140 -23.84 -3.52 -0.95
CA PRO A 140 -24.63 -2.86 -1.99
C PRO A 140 -26.13 -3.02 -1.70
N ASN A 141 -26.94 -2.11 -2.22
CA ASN A 141 -28.40 -2.16 -2.10
C ASN A 141 -28.97 -3.45 -2.69
N VAL A 142 -28.37 -3.94 -3.78
CA VAL A 142 -28.68 -5.23 -4.40
C VAL A 142 -27.42 -6.10 -4.42
N ALA A 143 -27.53 -7.31 -3.89
CA ALA A 143 -26.39 -8.23 -3.79
C ALA A 143 -25.69 -8.43 -5.13
N GLY A 144 -24.38 -8.15 -5.17
CA GLY A 144 -23.53 -8.32 -6.35
C GLY A 144 -23.70 -7.25 -7.44
N ARG A 145 -24.41 -6.15 -7.17
CA ARG A 145 -24.69 -5.09 -8.14
C ARG A 145 -24.19 -3.73 -7.64
N ASP A 146 -23.67 -2.91 -8.55
CA ASP A 146 -23.33 -1.52 -8.25
C ASP A 146 -24.60 -0.68 -8.05
N ASP A 147 -24.62 0.16 -7.02
CA ASP A 147 -25.79 0.95 -6.64
C ASP A 147 -26.15 2.05 -7.66
N VAL A 148 -25.21 2.48 -8.49
CA VAL A 148 -25.42 3.55 -9.48
C VAL A 148 -25.76 2.99 -10.85
N THR A 149 -25.04 1.96 -11.31
CA THR A 149 -25.18 1.43 -12.68
C THR A 149 -25.96 0.12 -12.76
N GLY A 150 -26.11 -0.61 -11.65
CA GLY A 150 -26.66 -1.97 -11.65
C GLY A 150 -25.73 -3.01 -12.30
N GLU A 151 -24.50 -2.63 -12.66
CA GLU A 151 -23.51 -3.54 -13.24
C GLU A 151 -22.97 -4.53 -12.20
N PRO A 152 -22.48 -5.71 -12.61
CA PRO A 152 -21.93 -6.69 -11.68
C PRO A 152 -20.71 -6.17 -10.91
N LEU A 153 -20.69 -6.43 -9.61
CA LEU A 153 -19.50 -6.25 -8.79
C LEU A 153 -18.60 -7.47 -8.88
N ILE A 154 -17.29 -7.25 -8.80
CA ILE A 154 -16.30 -8.33 -8.76
C ILE A 154 -15.53 -8.32 -7.44
N GLN A 155 -14.97 -9.47 -7.08
CA GLN A 155 -13.89 -9.56 -6.10
C GLN A 155 -12.56 -9.58 -6.87
N ARG A 156 -11.57 -8.82 -6.41
CA ARG A 156 -10.23 -8.84 -7.01
C ARG A 156 -9.52 -10.14 -6.65
N ASP A 157 -8.64 -10.64 -7.51
CA ASP A 157 -7.88 -11.86 -7.23
C ASP A 157 -6.97 -11.72 -5.99
N ASP A 158 -6.46 -10.51 -5.73
CA ASP A 158 -5.63 -10.22 -4.56
C ASP A 158 -6.42 -10.02 -3.25
N ASP A 159 -7.74 -10.07 -3.34
CA ASP A 159 -8.70 -10.04 -2.23
C ASP A 159 -9.26 -11.43 -1.89
N LYS A 160 -8.87 -12.48 -2.62
CA LYS A 160 -9.20 -13.87 -2.26
C LYS A 160 -8.50 -14.24 -0.97
N GLU A 161 -9.21 -14.96 -0.10
CA GLU A 161 -8.72 -15.35 1.23
C GLU A 161 -7.33 -16.00 1.19
N GLU A 162 -7.11 -16.96 0.29
CA GLU A 162 -5.81 -17.62 0.10
C GLU A 162 -4.68 -16.63 -0.23
N THR A 163 -4.96 -15.59 -1.03
CA THR A 163 -3.99 -14.57 -1.41
C THR A 163 -3.77 -13.60 -0.26
N VAL A 164 -4.82 -13.26 0.49
CA VAL A 164 -4.74 -12.41 1.69
C VAL A 164 -3.85 -13.06 2.75
N LEU A 165 -4.05 -14.35 3.02
CA LEU A 165 -3.22 -15.11 3.97
C LEU A 165 -1.76 -15.14 3.55
N LYS A 166 -1.46 -15.35 2.26
CA LYS A 166 -0.09 -15.27 1.74
C LYS A 166 0.52 -13.88 1.95
N ARG A 167 -0.24 -12.82 1.69
CA ARG A 167 0.22 -11.44 1.87
C ARG A 167 0.45 -11.10 3.34
N LEU A 168 -0.36 -11.62 4.25
CA LEU A 168 -0.15 -11.49 5.69
C LEU A 168 1.13 -12.21 6.13
N ALA A 169 1.32 -13.46 5.69
CA ALA A 169 2.54 -14.20 5.98
C ALA A 169 3.80 -13.45 5.50
N VAL A 170 3.78 -12.90 4.28
CA VAL A 170 4.86 -12.07 3.75
C VAL A 170 5.05 -10.78 4.58
N TYR A 171 3.96 -10.14 5.01
CA TYR A 171 4.03 -8.95 5.86
C TYR A 171 4.74 -9.25 7.18
N HIS A 172 4.32 -10.27 7.93
CA HIS A 172 4.95 -10.63 9.20
C HIS A 172 6.42 -11.02 9.04
N GLN A 173 6.75 -11.67 7.92
CA GLN A 173 8.12 -12.09 7.65
C GLN A 173 9.04 -10.92 7.26
N GLN A 174 8.56 -9.96 6.47
CA GLN A 174 9.44 -9.00 5.79
C GLN A 174 9.21 -7.54 6.20
N THR A 175 7.97 -7.17 6.51
CA THR A 175 7.56 -5.79 6.77
C THR A 175 7.38 -5.50 8.26
N GLU A 176 6.80 -6.41 9.04
CA GLU A 176 6.68 -6.24 10.50
C GLU A 176 8.01 -5.99 11.22
N PRO A 177 9.16 -6.60 10.83
CA PRO A 177 10.47 -6.26 11.40
C PRO A 177 10.85 -4.78 11.24
N LEU A 178 10.22 -4.04 10.32
CA LEU A 178 10.45 -2.61 10.18
C LEU A 178 9.98 -1.80 11.40
N VAL A 179 9.00 -2.28 12.16
CA VAL A 179 8.54 -1.59 13.38
C VAL A 179 9.72 -1.48 14.36
N ALA A 180 10.33 -2.61 14.69
CA ALA A 180 11.52 -2.65 15.54
C ALA A 180 12.71 -1.89 14.93
N TYR A 181 12.87 -1.94 13.60
CA TYR A 181 13.90 -1.16 12.91
C TYR A 181 13.74 0.36 13.15
N TYR A 182 12.54 0.88 12.96
CA TYR A 182 12.25 2.30 13.14
C TYR A 182 12.25 2.74 14.61
N ASP A 183 11.82 1.88 15.52
CA ASP A 183 11.94 2.13 16.97
C ASP A 183 13.42 2.28 17.37
N ASN A 184 14.28 1.36 16.89
CA ASN A 184 15.71 1.42 17.17
C ASN A 184 16.38 2.65 16.53
N TRP A 185 15.99 3.02 15.31
CA TRP A 185 16.51 4.22 14.65
C TRP A 185 16.05 5.48 15.39
N SER A 186 14.78 5.58 15.78
CA SER A 186 14.31 6.71 16.59
C SER A 186 15.07 6.85 17.90
N ALA A 187 15.38 5.72 18.55
CA ALA A 187 16.15 5.68 19.79
C ALA A 187 17.64 6.04 19.60
N SER A 188 18.22 5.87 18.41
CA SER A 188 19.63 6.23 18.15
C SER A 188 19.84 7.75 18.09
N GLY A 189 18.79 8.51 17.78
CA GLY A 189 18.87 9.96 17.58
C GLY A 189 19.56 10.36 16.29
N ASP A 190 19.81 9.40 15.39
CA ASP A 190 20.28 9.69 14.03
C ASP A 190 19.18 10.48 13.29
N PRO A 191 19.57 11.49 12.48
CA PRO A 191 18.63 12.30 11.69
C PRO A 191 17.92 11.51 10.58
#